data_AF-A0A6C0LCC5-F1
#
_entry.id   AF-A0A6C0LCC5-F1
#
_cell.length_a   1.000
_cell.length_b   1.000
_cell.length_c   1.000
_cell.angle_alpha   90.00
_cell.angle_beta   90.00
_cell.angle_gamma   90.00
#
_symmetry.space_group_name_H-M   'P 1'
#
loop_
_entity.id
_entity.type
_entity.pdbx_description
1 polymer ?
#
loop_
_entity_poly.entity_id
_entity_poly.type
_entity_poly.pdbx_seq_one_letter_code
_entity_poly.pdbx_strand_id
1 'polypeptide(L)'
;MKQCYLSFTTLFLLFPIIIFIYNSKKTGFEITLALMLLTNIIFSFLFWLHPIQNSLFHVYDGVLAKISYIAFPIYILFIKHIEYWLKLLFLMIFLSSSMMFYYSNDHSKKSWCSKEHLLCHSLFHFLISVGSAIAFL
;
A
#
# COMPACT_ATOMS: atom_id res chain seq x y z
N MET A 1 -1.07 22.03 -6.08
CA MET A 1 -2.42 21.42 -5.86
C MET A 1 -2.53 19.97 -6.33
N LYS A 2 -2.16 19.60 -7.57
CA LYS A 2 -2.25 18.18 -8.05
C LYS A 2 -1.45 17.16 -7.23
N GLN A 3 -0.41 17.60 -6.52
CA GLN A 3 0.49 16.74 -5.74
C GLN A 3 -0.10 16.35 -4.38
N CYS A 4 -0.93 17.20 -3.76
CA CYS A 4 -1.57 16.92 -2.47
C CYS A 4 -2.61 15.80 -2.53
N TYR A 5 -3.08 15.42 -3.72
CA TYR A 5 -4.03 14.32 -3.90
C TYR A 5 -3.44 13.00 -3.41
N LEU A 6 -2.14 12.75 -3.65
CA LEU A 6 -1.55 11.50 -3.23
C LEU A 6 -1.32 11.43 -1.73
N SER A 7 -0.99 12.55 -1.07
CA SER A 7 -0.99 12.64 0.40
C SER A 7 -2.35 12.25 0.98
N PHE A 8 -3.45 12.65 0.34
CA PHE A 8 -4.80 12.26 0.76
C PHE A 8 -5.04 10.76 0.56
N THR A 9 -4.69 10.20 -0.61
CA THR A 9 -4.88 8.76 -0.85
C THR A 9 -3.99 7.88 0.03
N THR A 10 -2.83 8.37 0.48
CA THR A 10 -2.00 7.69 1.49
C THR A 10 -2.79 7.49 2.79
N LEU A 11 -3.73 8.37 3.13
CA LEU A 11 -4.59 8.19 4.30
C LEU A 11 -5.52 6.98 4.19
N PHE A 12 -5.80 6.46 2.99
CA PHE A 12 -6.54 5.21 2.85
C PHE A 12 -5.82 4.05 3.53
N LEU A 13 -4.50 4.09 3.61
CA LEU A 13 -3.71 3.06 4.30
C LEU A 13 -3.91 3.08 5.82
N LEU A 14 -4.55 4.10 6.40
CA LEU A 14 -4.96 4.07 7.81
C LEU A 14 -6.11 3.09 8.06
N PHE A 15 -6.94 2.79 7.06
CA PHE A 15 -8.07 1.87 7.19
C PHE A 15 -7.67 0.48 7.73
N PRO A 16 -6.69 -0.24 7.14
CA PRO A 16 -6.21 -1.51 7.72
C PRO A 16 -5.62 -1.35 9.13
N ILE A 17 -4.99 -0.21 9.46
CA ILE A 17 -4.50 0.06 10.82
C ILE A 17 -5.64 0.14 11.83
N ILE A 18 -6.76 0.77 11.45
CA ILE A 18 -7.96 0.84 12.27
C ILE A 18 -8.46 -0.58 12.57
N ILE A 19 -8.59 -1.43 11.54
CA ILE A 19 -8.99 -2.84 11.71
C ILE A 19 -8.04 -3.58 12.65
N PHE A 20 -6.72 -3.42 12.46
CA PHE A 20 -5.72 -4.01 13.35
C PHE A 20 -5.91 -3.58 14.81
N ILE A 21 -6.17 -2.30 15.08
CA ILE A 21 -6.37 -1.79 16.45
C ILE A 21 -7.58 -2.47 17.09
N TYR A 22 -8.72 -2.53 16.39
CA TYR A 22 -9.96 -3.11 16.88
C TYR A 22 -9.95 -4.65 16.96
N ASN A 23 -9.05 -5.34 16.26
CA ASN A 23 -8.91 -6.78 16.38
C ASN A 23 -8.32 -7.15 17.76
N SER A 24 -9.07 -7.89 18.57
CA SER A 24 -8.65 -8.27 19.93
C SER A 24 -7.54 -9.31 19.97
N LYS A 25 -7.33 -10.06 18.87
CA LYS A 25 -6.30 -11.09 18.76
C LYS A 25 -5.29 -10.67 17.70
N LYS A 26 -4.05 -10.44 18.12
CA LYS A 26 -2.95 -10.04 17.25
C LYS A 26 -1.83 -11.05 17.34
N THR A 27 -1.34 -11.51 16.20
CA THR A 27 -0.15 -12.34 16.07
C THR A 27 1.09 -11.47 15.94
N GLY A 28 2.27 -12.03 16.23
CA GLY A 28 3.55 -11.33 16.03
C GLY A 28 3.73 -10.85 14.59
N PHE A 29 3.32 -11.65 13.59
CA PHE A 29 3.33 -11.27 12.18
C PHE A 29 2.47 -10.05 11.89
N GLU A 30 1.23 -10.00 12.43
CA GLU A 30 0.34 -8.85 12.22
C GLU A 30 0.89 -7.58 12.86
N ILE A 31 1.54 -7.68 14.03
CA ILE A 31 2.22 -6.54 14.66
C ILE A 31 3.34 -6.03 13.74
N THR A 32 4.19 -6.92 13.20
CA THR A 32 5.24 -6.53 12.25
C THR A 32 4.66 -5.87 11.00
N LEU A 33 3.62 -6.45 10.40
CA LEU A 33 2.97 -5.89 9.22
C LEU A 33 2.33 -4.53 9.50
N ALA A 34 1.70 -4.34 10.67
CA ALA A 34 1.13 -3.06 11.08
C ALA A 34 2.22 -1.98 11.25
N LEU A 35 3.38 -2.32 11.83
CA LEU A 35 4.52 -1.40 11.94
C LEU A 35 5.12 -1.05 10.58
N MET A 36 5.24 -2.03 9.68
CA MET A 36 5.67 -1.80 8.30
C MET A 36 4.70 -0.88 7.56
N LEU A 37 3.39 -1.08 7.75
CA LEU A 37 2.39 -0.23 7.13
C LEU A 37 2.37 1.18 7.70
N LEU A 38 2.53 1.34 9.02
CA LEU A 38 2.65 2.65 9.66
C LEU A 38 3.87 3.43 9.16
N THR A 39 5.01 2.76 9.02
CA THR A 39 6.22 3.38 8.46
C THR A 39 6.02 3.78 7.00
N ASN A 40 5.39 2.94 6.17
CA ASN A 40 5.01 3.33 4.81
C ASN A 40 4.10 4.55 4.78
N ILE A 41 3.10 4.64 5.66
CA ILE A 41 2.21 5.80 5.72
C ILE A 41 3.01 7.08 6.00
N ILE A 42 3.91 7.05 6.98
CA ILE A 42 4.73 8.22 7.35
C ILE A 42 5.62 8.65 6.18
N PHE A 43 6.39 7.71 5.60
CA PHE A 43 7.32 8.03 4.52
C PHE A 43 6.60 8.44 3.23
N SER A 44 5.52 7.75 2.87
CA SER A 44 4.69 8.09 1.72
C SER A 44 4.05 9.47 1.90
N PHE A 45 3.53 9.79 3.09
CA PHE A 45 2.94 11.10 3.36
C PHE A 45 3.98 12.22 3.24
N LEU A 46 5.15 12.05 3.87
CA LEU A 46 6.26 13.01 3.79
C LEU A 46 6.73 13.21 2.34
N PHE A 47 6.84 12.13 1.57
CA PHE A 47 7.22 12.20 0.16
C PHE A 47 6.17 12.94 -0.68
N TRP A 48 4.88 12.64 -0.51
CA TRP A 48 3.82 13.24 -1.32
C TRP A 48 3.53 14.71 -0.99
N LEU A 49 3.95 15.21 0.18
CA LEU A 49 3.94 16.65 0.47
C LEU A 49 4.85 17.43 -0.48
N HIS A 50 6.00 16.85 -0.83
CA HIS A 50 7.00 17.44 -1.71
C HIS A 50 7.58 16.36 -2.65
N PRO A 51 6.86 15.99 -3.72
CA PRO A 51 7.21 14.82 -4.54
C PRO A 51 8.37 15.12 -5.50
N ILE A 52 9.55 15.22 -4.94
CA ILE A 52 10.81 15.39 -5.65
C ILE A 52 11.30 14.01 -6.08
N GLN A 53 11.38 13.80 -7.39
CA GLN A 53 11.86 12.55 -7.96
C GLN A 53 13.28 12.25 -7.45
N ASN A 54 13.51 10.99 -7.08
CA ASN A 54 14.79 10.48 -6.55
C ASN A 54 15.30 11.19 -5.28
N SER A 55 14.45 11.93 -4.58
CA SER A 55 14.76 12.38 -3.22
C SER A 55 14.96 11.20 -2.28
N LEU A 56 15.63 11.45 -1.15
CA LEU A 56 15.82 10.44 -0.11
C LEU A 56 14.49 9.80 0.31
N PHE A 57 13.46 10.62 0.57
CA PHE A 57 12.12 10.14 0.90
C PHE A 57 11.50 9.29 -0.20
N HIS A 58 11.65 9.66 -1.48
CA HIS A 58 11.17 8.85 -2.61
C HIS A 58 11.80 7.45 -2.64
N VAL A 59 13.12 7.38 -2.43
CA VAL A 59 13.84 6.10 -2.46
C VAL A 59 13.44 5.22 -1.29
N TYR A 60 13.39 5.78 -0.07
CA TYR A 60 12.99 5.03 1.13
C TYR A 60 11.54 4.55 1.04
N ASP A 61 10.61 5.43 0.68
CA ASP A 61 9.20 5.07 0.46
C ASP A 61 9.07 3.95 -0.56
N GLY A 62 9.72 4.08 -1.71
CA GLY A 62 9.67 3.07 -2.77
C GLY A 62 10.27 1.71 -2.37
N VAL A 63 11.30 1.68 -1.52
CA VAL A 63 11.88 0.43 -1.02
C VAL A 63 10.97 -0.21 0.02
N LEU A 64 10.54 0.55 1.04
CA LEU A 64 9.69 0.03 2.11
C LEU A 64 8.34 -0.45 1.56
N ALA A 65 7.73 0.30 0.64
CA ALA A 65 6.49 -0.08 -0.01
C ALA A 65 6.61 -1.42 -0.75
N LYS A 66 7.72 -1.67 -1.46
CA LYS A 66 7.96 -2.96 -2.15
C LYS A 66 8.12 -4.12 -1.18
N ILE A 67 8.86 -3.91 -0.09
CA ILE A 67 9.04 -4.95 0.93
C ILE A 67 7.69 -5.31 1.55
N SER A 68 6.88 -4.31 1.94
CA SER A 68 5.53 -4.53 2.43
C SER A 68 4.63 -5.19 1.38
N TYR A 69 4.71 -4.77 0.13
CA TYR A 69 3.93 -5.31 -0.98
C TYR A 69 4.21 -6.80 -1.22
N ILE A 70 5.38 -7.31 -0.82
CA ILE A 70 5.71 -8.74 -0.85
C ILE A 70 5.30 -9.44 0.47
N ALA A 71 5.54 -8.81 1.62
CA ALA A 71 5.29 -9.39 2.92
C ALA A 71 3.80 -9.68 3.17
N PHE A 72 2.90 -8.75 2.80
CA PHE A 72 1.46 -8.92 2.98
C PHE A 72 0.89 -10.13 2.21
N PRO A 73 1.16 -10.31 0.90
CA PRO A 73 0.74 -11.49 0.17
C PRO A 73 1.27 -12.80 0.76
N ILE A 74 2.56 -12.84 1.15
CA ILE A 74 3.14 -14.04 1.75
C ILE A 74 2.36 -14.43 3.00
N TYR A 75 2.11 -13.45 3.87
CA TYR A 75 1.36 -13.66 5.09
C TYR A 75 -0.07 -14.13 4.82
N ILE A 76 -0.85 -13.40 4.02
CA ILE A 76 -2.27 -13.68 3.79
C ILE A 76 -2.47 -15.03 3.08
N LEU A 77 -1.69 -15.32 2.04
CA LEU A 77 -1.89 -16.50 1.21
C LEU A 77 -1.39 -17.78 1.89
N PHE A 78 -0.23 -17.72 2.56
CA PHE A 78 0.47 -18.93 3.01
C PHE A 78 0.51 -19.12 4.52
N ILE A 79 0.48 -18.04 5.32
CA ILE A 79 0.65 -18.12 6.78
C ILE A 79 -0.69 -17.98 7.51
N LYS A 80 -1.51 -17.01 7.11
CA LYS A 80 -2.76 -16.69 7.79
C LYS A 80 -3.83 -17.76 7.50
N HIS A 81 -4.48 -18.20 8.57
CA HIS A 81 -5.62 -19.09 8.51
C HIS A 81 -6.92 -18.26 8.40
N ILE A 82 -7.36 -18.03 7.17
CA ILE A 82 -8.63 -17.37 6.82
C ILE A 82 -9.36 -18.18 5.75
N GLU A 83 -10.63 -17.87 5.55
CA GLU A 83 -11.49 -18.53 4.57
C GLU A 83 -10.94 -18.40 3.14
N TYR A 84 -11.11 -19.45 2.35
CA TYR A 84 -10.61 -19.51 0.98
C TYR A 84 -11.15 -18.39 0.08
N TRP A 85 -12.39 -17.96 0.29
CA TRP A 85 -12.99 -16.88 -0.50
C TRP A 85 -12.29 -15.53 -0.23
N LEU A 86 -11.83 -15.28 1.00
CA LEU A 86 -11.02 -14.10 1.32
C LEU A 86 -9.63 -14.17 0.69
N LYS A 87 -9.01 -15.36 0.64
CA LYS A 87 -7.74 -15.56 -0.09
C LYS A 87 -7.90 -15.30 -1.59
N LEU A 88 -9.00 -15.75 -2.19
CA LEU A 88 -9.31 -15.50 -3.59
C LEU A 88 -9.56 -14.01 -3.85
N LEU A 89 -10.35 -13.34 -2.99
CA LEU A 89 -10.56 -11.90 -3.05
C LEU A 89 -9.24 -11.14 -2.95
N PHE A 90 -8.38 -11.51 -2.00
CA PHE A 90 -7.06 -10.94 -1.86
C PHE A 90 -6.22 -11.14 -3.13
N LEU A 91 -6.24 -12.32 -3.74
CA LEU A 91 -5.51 -12.58 -4.98
C LEU A 91 -5.98 -11.67 -6.13
N MET A 92 -7.29 -11.46 -6.28
CA MET A 92 -7.84 -10.53 -7.28
C MET A 92 -7.39 -9.09 -7.03
N ILE A 93 -7.39 -8.64 -5.77
CA ILE A 93 -6.89 -7.33 -5.36
C ILE A 93 -5.38 -7.21 -5.63
N PHE A 94 -4.61 -8.26 -5.32
CA PHE A 94 -3.18 -8.30 -5.53
C PHE A 94 -2.82 -8.17 -7.02
N LEU A 95 -3.48 -8.93 -7.91
CA LEU A 95 -3.28 -8.82 -9.35
C LEU A 95 -3.67 -7.44 -9.89
N SER A 96 -4.81 -6.90 -9.44
CA SER A 96 -5.29 -5.58 -9.84
C SER A 96 -4.34 -4.47 -9.38
N SER A 97 -3.86 -4.56 -8.13
CA SER A 97 -2.89 -3.59 -7.59
C SER A 97 -1.54 -3.69 -8.30
N SER A 98 -1.09 -4.90 -8.67
CA SER A 98 0.13 -5.10 -9.46
C SER A 98 0.04 -4.41 -10.83
N MET A 99 -1.12 -4.52 -11.49
CA MET A 99 -1.40 -3.83 -12.74
C MET A 99 -1.36 -2.31 -12.56
N MET A 100 -2.01 -1.77 -11.53
CA MET A 100 -1.99 -0.33 -11.25
C MET A 100 -0.59 0.18 -10.90
N PHE A 101 0.19 -0.59 -10.13
CA PHE A 101 1.58 -0.29 -9.81
C PHE A 101 2.44 -0.25 -11.08
N TYR A 102 2.27 -1.21 -11.99
CA TYR A 102 2.97 -1.25 -13.27
C TYR A 102 2.68 0.01 -14.11
N TYR A 103 1.40 0.35 -14.31
CA TYR A 103 1.04 1.55 -15.08
C TYR A 103 1.48 2.85 -14.41
N SER A 104 1.37 2.93 -13.08
CA SER A 104 1.88 4.07 -12.31
C SER A 104 3.36 4.31 -12.58
N ASN A 105 4.17 3.25 -12.57
CA ASN A 105 5.60 3.30 -12.85
C ASN A 105 5.93 3.60 -14.33
N ASP A 106 5.15 3.09 -15.28
CA ASP A 106 5.32 3.42 -16.70
C ASP A 106 5.06 4.92 -16.96
N HIS A 107 3.95 5.45 -16.43
CA HIS A 107 3.62 6.86 -16.59
C HIS A 107 4.60 7.78 -15.86
N SER A 108 5.10 7.41 -14.68
CA SER A 108 6.06 8.24 -13.93
C SER A 108 7.40 8.40 -14.63
N LYS A 109 7.85 7.38 -15.38
CA LYS A 109 9.06 7.43 -16.23
C LYS A 109 8.89 8.33 -17.45
N LYS A 110 7.69 8.38 -18.02
CA LYS A 110 7.37 9.23 -19.18
C LYS A 110 7.17 10.69 -18.77
N SER A 111 6.42 10.92 -17.70
CA SER A 111 6.13 12.24 -17.16
C SER A 111 5.90 12.15 -15.65
N TRP A 112 6.86 12.64 -14.88
CA TRP A 112 6.76 12.70 -13.43
C TRP A 112 5.49 13.43 -12.98
N CYS A 113 4.75 12.86 -12.03
CA CYS A 113 3.47 13.38 -11.53
C CYS A 113 2.43 13.75 -12.63
N SER A 114 2.38 13.01 -13.76
CA SER A 114 1.28 13.15 -14.74
C SER A 114 -0.07 12.76 -14.14
N LYS A 115 -1.18 13.18 -14.76
CA LYS A 115 -2.53 12.84 -14.26
C LYS A 115 -2.74 11.32 -14.18
N GLU A 116 -2.27 10.60 -15.20
CA GLU A 116 -2.36 9.15 -15.33
C GLU A 116 -1.50 8.46 -14.26
N HIS A 117 -0.27 8.94 -14.05
CA HIS A 117 0.58 8.47 -12.97
C HIS A 117 -0.12 8.60 -11.60
N LEU A 118 -0.66 9.79 -11.30
CA LEU A 118 -1.32 10.06 -10.02
C LEU A 118 -2.60 9.23 -9.86
N LEU A 119 -3.38 9.02 -10.92
CA LEU A 119 -4.59 8.20 -10.91
C LEU A 119 -4.27 6.73 -10.64
N CYS A 120 -3.34 6.13 -11.40
CA CYS A 120 -2.93 4.74 -11.19
C CYS A 120 -2.34 4.55 -9.80
N HIS A 121 -1.58 5.52 -9.29
CA HIS A 121 -1.01 5.45 -7.94
C HIS A 121 -2.09 5.54 -6.85
N SER A 122 -3.09 6.40 -7.05
CA SER A 122 -4.25 6.53 -6.15
C SER A 122 -5.07 5.25 -6.08
N LEU A 123 -5.35 4.63 -7.24
CA LEU A 123 -6.04 3.34 -7.33
C LEU A 123 -5.21 2.22 -6.68
N PHE A 124 -3.89 2.25 -6.88
CA PHE A 124 -2.97 1.36 -6.18
C PHE A 124 -3.10 1.48 -4.66
N HIS A 125 -3.03 2.70 -4.09
CA HIS A 125 -3.23 2.96 -2.66
C HIS A 125 -4.56 2.42 -2.12
N PHE A 126 -5.64 2.65 -2.86
CA PHE A 126 -6.95 2.13 -2.48
C PHE A 126 -6.97 0.59 -2.45
N LEU A 127 -6.49 -0.06 -3.51
CA LEU A 127 -6.47 -1.51 -3.62
C LEU A 127 -5.59 -2.15 -2.53
N ILE A 128 -4.37 -1.63 -2.29
CA ILE A 128 -3.51 -2.17 -1.25
C ILE A 128 -4.04 -1.89 0.16
N SER A 129 -4.80 -0.81 0.37
CA SER A 129 -5.50 -0.56 1.64
C SER A 129 -6.53 -1.65 1.92
N VAL A 130 -7.41 -1.93 0.96
CA VAL A 130 -8.43 -2.99 1.07
C VAL A 130 -7.77 -4.37 1.18
N GLY A 131 -6.74 -4.65 0.39
CA GLY A 131 -6.01 -5.92 0.45
C GLY A 131 -5.29 -6.13 1.78
N SER A 132 -4.67 -5.08 2.33
CA SER A 132 -3.98 -5.13 3.63
C SER A 132 -4.96 -5.29 4.78
N ALA A 133 -6.20 -4.80 4.66
CA ALA A 133 -7.23 -4.97 5.69
C ALA A 133 -7.55 -6.46 5.93
N ILE A 134 -7.50 -7.29 4.88
CA ILE A 134 -7.69 -8.75 4.98
C ILE A 134 -6.63 -9.40 5.87
N ALA A 135 -5.40 -8.84 5.92
CA ALA A 135 -4.38 -9.33 6.86
C ALA A 135 -4.77 -9.13 8.32
N PHE A 136 -5.74 -8.28 8.66
CA PHE A 136 -6.10 -7.92 10.03
C PHE A 136 -7.53 -8.29 10.41
N LEU A 137 -8.29 -8.93 9.52
CA LEU A 137 -9.55 -9.63 9.85
C LEU A 137 -9.25 -10.92 10.60
#